data_AF-A0A7V9ECK3-F1
#
_entry.id   AF-A0A7V9ECK3-F1
#
_cell.length_a   1.000
_cell.length_b   1.000
_cell.length_c   1.000
_cell.angle_alpha   90.00
_cell.angle_beta   90.00
_cell.angle_gamma   90.00
#
_symmetry.space_group_name_H-M   'P 1'
#
loop_
_entity.id
_entity.type
_entity.pdbx_description
1 polymer ?
#
loop_
_entity_poly.entity_id
_entity_poly.type
_entity_poly.pdbx_seq_one_letter_code
_entity_poly.pdbx_strand_id
1 'polypeptide(L)'
;MDEFGVFIFLALLVLVLIFLALGKWYPGSGAEQVDWKPTRSPQLEAELELDDVDQMLEAQNARRRRDGRREISEEDVQAQVREDEQWRAGQLGRTRRPGEG
;
A
#
# COMPACT_ATOMS: atom_id res chain seq x y z
N MET A 1 43.61 17.94 -6.16
CA MET A 1 43.28 16.65 -6.81
C MET A 1 44.25 16.48 -7.95
N ASP A 2 44.74 15.28 -8.16
CA ASP A 2 45.55 14.93 -9.32
C ASP A 2 44.69 14.84 -10.59
N GLU A 3 45.32 14.80 -11.76
CA GLU A 3 44.66 14.75 -13.06
C GLU A 3 43.73 13.54 -13.17
N PHE A 4 44.10 12.42 -12.56
CA PHE A 4 43.29 11.21 -12.50
C PHE A 4 42.00 11.42 -11.68
N GLY A 5 42.09 12.02 -10.50
CA GLY A 5 40.92 12.33 -9.67
C GLY A 5 39.93 13.29 -10.35
N VAL A 6 40.44 14.29 -11.07
CA VAL A 6 39.60 15.22 -11.85
C VAL A 6 38.87 14.49 -12.98
N PHE A 7 39.55 13.58 -13.68
CA PHE A 7 38.95 12.78 -14.75
C PHE A 7 37.80 11.89 -14.24
N ILE A 8 38.03 11.17 -13.14
CA ILE A 8 37.00 10.30 -12.52
C ILE A 8 35.80 11.12 -12.05
N PHE A 9 36.04 12.27 -11.42
CA PHE A 9 34.96 13.15 -10.97
C PHE A 9 34.12 13.66 -12.14
N LEU A 10 34.75 14.11 -13.23
CA LEU A 10 34.05 14.56 -14.43
C LEU A 10 33.22 13.41 -15.06
N ALA A 11 33.79 12.21 -15.15
CA ALA A 11 33.09 11.04 -15.68
C ALA A 11 31.84 10.69 -14.86
N LEU A 12 31.95 10.72 -13.52
CA LEU A 12 30.81 10.52 -12.63
C LEU A 12 29.76 11.63 -12.76
N LEU A 13 30.20 12.88 -12.86
CA LEU A 13 29.29 14.02 -13.08
C LEU A 13 28.49 13.84 -14.37
N VAL A 14 29.16 13.49 -15.47
CA VAL A 14 28.51 13.23 -16.77
C VAL A 14 27.53 12.06 -16.66
N LEU A 15 27.90 10.97 -15.98
CA LEU A 15 27.01 9.84 -15.76
C LEU A 15 25.73 10.24 -15.00
N VAL A 16 25.86 11.03 -13.94
CA VAL A 16 24.71 11.55 -13.19
C VAL A 16 23.84 12.44 -14.07
N LEU A 17 24.44 13.33 -14.86
CA LEU A 17 23.70 14.18 -15.80
C LEU A 17 22.94 13.36 -16.84
N ILE A 18 23.49 12.25 -17.32
CA ILE A 18 22.80 11.32 -18.23
C ILE A 18 21.57 10.71 -17.54
N PHE A 19 21.68 10.23 -16.30
CA PHE A 19 20.54 9.68 -15.58
C PHE A 19 19.44 10.73 -15.33
N LEU A 20 19.81 11.95 -14.97
CA LEU A 20 18.87 13.06 -14.81
C LEU A 20 18.19 13.40 -16.14
N ALA A 21 18.94 13.37 -17.24
CA ALA A 21 18.41 13.61 -18.57
C ALA A 21 17.40 12.53 -18.98
N LEU A 22 17.73 11.26 -18.75
CA LEU A 22 16.81 10.15 -18.98
C LEU A 22 15.53 10.32 -18.14
N GLY A 23 15.63 10.61 -16.85
CA GLY A 23 14.44 10.82 -16.01
C GLY A 23 13.59 12.02 -16.43
N LYS A 24 14.19 13.10 -16.96
CA LYS A 24 13.48 14.32 -17.35
C LYS A 24 12.85 14.25 -18.74
N TRP A 25 13.51 13.59 -19.69
CA TRP A 25 13.10 13.59 -21.11
C TRP A 25 12.58 12.24 -21.61
N TYR A 26 12.71 11.16 -20.83
CA TYR A 26 12.10 9.88 -21.20
C TYR A 26 10.58 9.92 -20.95
N PRO A 27 9.75 9.70 -21.98
CA PRO A 27 8.30 9.93 -21.89
C PRO A 27 7.51 8.80 -21.21
N GLY A 28 8.11 7.63 -20.98
CA GLY A 28 7.43 6.48 -20.38
C GLY A 28 7.55 6.42 -18.87
N SER A 29 6.45 6.18 -18.16
CA SER A 29 6.52 5.86 -16.74
C SER A 29 7.04 4.43 -16.56
N GLY A 30 7.80 4.15 -15.49
CA GLY A 30 8.26 2.78 -15.20
C GLY A 30 7.09 1.78 -15.10
N ALA A 31 5.89 2.24 -14.76
CA ALA A 31 4.68 1.42 -14.72
C ALA A 31 4.18 1.01 -16.12
N GLU A 32 4.33 1.86 -17.14
CA GLU A 32 3.94 1.55 -18.52
C GLU A 32 4.89 0.53 -19.17
N GLN A 33 6.16 0.48 -18.77
CA GLN A 33 7.12 -0.51 -19.30
C GLN A 33 6.80 -1.95 -18.88
N VAL A 34 6.14 -2.13 -17.74
CA VAL A 34 5.89 -3.46 -17.15
C VAL A 34 4.53 -4.03 -17.61
N ASP A 35 3.67 -3.21 -18.25
CA ASP A 35 2.30 -3.55 -18.70
C ASP A 35 1.60 -4.54 -17.74
N TRP A 36 1.70 -4.26 -16.44
CA TRP A 36 1.21 -5.19 -15.44
C TRP A 36 -0.32 -5.25 -15.52
N LYS A 37 -0.82 -6.38 -16.00
CA LYS A 37 -2.24 -6.71 -16.03
C LYS A 37 -2.52 -7.76 -14.95
N PRO A 38 -3.58 -7.58 -14.15
CA PRO A 38 -4.01 -8.63 -13.23
C PRO A 38 -4.16 -9.97 -13.96
N THR A 39 -3.68 -11.05 -13.35
CA THR A 39 -3.74 -12.40 -13.93
C THR A 39 -5.15 -12.98 -13.96
N ARG A 40 -6.11 -12.31 -13.30
CA ARG A 40 -7.50 -12.75 -13.11
C ARG A 40 -8.47 -11.62 -13.42
N SER A 41 -9.71 -11.98 -13.74
CA SER A 41 -10.77 -11.01 -13.94
C SER A 41 -11.16 -10.35 -12.61
N PRO A 42 -11.69 -9.12 -12.63
CA PRO A 42 -12.16 -8.45 -11.42
C PRO A 42 -13.23 -9.24 -10.65
N GLN A 43 -14.10 -9.96 -11.37
CA GLN A 43 -15.15 -10.77 -10.75
C GLN A 43 -14.56 -11.94 -9.96
N LEU A 44 -13.58 -12.64 -10.55
CA LEU A 44 -12.91 -13.74 -9.88
C LEU A 44 -12.10 -13.26 -8.67
N GLU A 45 -11.46 -12.10 -8.76
CA GLU A 45 -10.75 -11.53 -7.62
C GLU A 45 -11.71 -11.20 -6.46
N ALA A 46 -12.87 -10.60 -6.76
CA ALA A 46 -13.89 -10.33 -5.74
C ALA A 46 -14.45 -11.62 -5.10
N GLU A 47 -14.66 -12.68 -5.89
CA GLU A 47 -15.06 -14.00 -5.35
C GLU A 47 -13.98 -14.57 -4.42
N LEU A 48 -12.71 -14.49 -4.81
CA LEU A 48 -11.59 -14.96 -3.99
C LEU A 48 -11.43 -14.14 -2.70
N GLU A 49 -11.63 -12.83 -2.76
CA GLU A 49 -11.58 -11.96 -1.58
C GLU A 49 -12.68 -12.30 -0.57
N LEU A 50 -13.89 -12.64 -1.03
CA LEU A 50 -14.98 -13.09 -0.17
C LEU A 50 -14.63 -14.44 0.50
N ASP A 51 -14.13 -15.40 -0.27
CA ASP A 51 -13.70 -16.70 0.26
C ASP A 51 -12.55 -16.56 1.28
N ASP A 52 -11.64 -15.60 1.07
CA ASP A 52 -10.55 -15.32 2.01
C ASP A 52 -11.07 -14.75 3.34
N VAL A 53 -12.08 -13.87 3.30
CA VAL A 53 -12.72 -13.33 4.51
C VAL A 53 -13.39 -14.44 5.33
N ASP A 54 -14.09 -15.36 4.68
CA ASP A 54 -14.73 -16.50 5.34
C ASP A 54 -13.70 -17.43 6.01
N GLN A 55 -12.59 -17.71 5.32
CA GLN A 55 -11.48 -18.48 5.87
C GLN A 55 -10.84 -17.79 7.09
N MET A 56 -10.68 -16.46 7.04
CA MET A 56 -10.17 -15.69 8.17
C MET A 56 -11.11 -15.74 9.37
N LEU A 57 -12.42 -15.61 9.15
CA LEU A 57 -13.44 -15.68 10.20
C LEU A 57 -13.43 -17.05 10.88
N GLU A 58 -13.41 -18.13 10.09
CA GLU A 58 -13.37 -19.49 10.61
C GLU A 58 -12.08 -19.76 11.38
N ALA A 59 -10.93 -19.31 10.89
CA ALA A 59 -9.65 -19.44 11.60
C ALA A 59 -9.69 -18.72 12.97
N GLN A 60 -10.28 -17.53 13.03
CA GLN A 60 -10.47 -16.82 14.30
C GLN A 60 -11.42 -17.56 15.24
N ASN A 61 -12.54 -18.07 14.73
CA ASN A 61 -13.51 -18.80 15.53
C ASN A 61 -12.95 -20.14 16.03
N ALA A 62 -12.18 -20.86 15.22
CA ALA A 62 -11.44 -22.04 15.64
C ALA A 62 -10.51 -21.76 16.83
N ARG A 63 -9.78 -20.63 16.78
CA ARG A 63 -8.97 -20.18 17.91
C ARG A 63 -9.83 -19.82 19.13
N ARG A 64 -10.94 -19.10 18.94
CA ARG A 64 -11.85 -18.70 20.03
C ARG A 64 -12.46 -19.92 20.72
N ARG A 65 -12.91 -20.92 19.96
CA ARG A 65 -13.42 -22.20 20.48
C ARG A 65 -12.40 -22.90 21.36
N ARG A 66 -11.15 -23.01 20.89
CA ARG A 66 -10.06 -23.63 21.67
C ARG A 66 -9.82 -22.88 22.99
N ASP A 67 -9.89 -21.56 22.95
CA ASP A 67 -9.65 -20.71 24.11
C ASP A 67 -10.93 -20.52 24.97
N GLY A 68 -12.04 -21.21 24.67
CA GLY A 68 -13.32 -21.11 25.39
C GLY A 68 -14.03 -19.76 25.26
N ARG A 69 -13.66 -18.96 24.26
CA ARG A 69 -14.24 -17.64 23.98
C ARG A 69 -15.43 -17.78 23.04
N ARG A 70 -16.40 -16.86 23.17
CA ARG A 70 -17.53 -16.74 22.25
C ARG A 70 -17.03 -16.49 20.82
N GLU A 71 -17.60 -17.22 19.87
CA GLU A 71 -17.44 -16.99 18.44
C GLU A 71 -17.99 -15.62 18.03
N ILE A 72 -17.43 -15.08 16.96
CA ILE A 72 -17.86 -13.82 16.37
C ILE A 72 -18.53 -14.09 15.02
N SER A 73 -19.60 -13.37 14.73
CA SER A 73 -20.27 -13.42 13.44
C SER A 73 -19.69 -12.39 12.48
N GLU A 74 -20.07 -12.46 11.21
CA GLU A 74 -19.71 -11.45 10.22
C GLU A 74 -20.26 -10.07 10.62
N GLU A 75 -21.48 -10.01 11.17
CA GLU A 75 -22.09 -8.76 11.62
C GLU A 75 -21.31 -8.13 12.79
N ASP A 76 -20.77 -8.95 13.70
CA ASP A 76 -19.90 -8.49 14.79
C ASP A 76 -18.62 -7.84 14.23
N VAL A 77 -18.05 -8.42 13.16
CA VAL A 77 -16.86 -7.88 12.48
C VAL A 77 -17.21 -6.59 11.76
N GLN A 78 -18.32 -6.55 11.01
CA GLN A 78 -18.78 -5.33 10.34
C GLN A 78 -19.07 -4.20 11.34
N ALA A 79 -19.63 -4.51 12.52
CA ALA A 79 -19.85 -3.53 13.57
C ALA A 79 -18.53 -2.93 14.09
N GLN A 80 -17.52 -3.77 14.34
CA GLN A 80 -16.19 -3.32 14.75
C GLN A 80 -15.52 -2.44 13.69
N VAL A 81 -15.60 -2.82 12.41
CA VAL A 81 -15.03 -2.02 11.31
C VAL A 81 -15.69 -0.64 11.25
N ARG A 82 -17.02 -0.57 11.36
CA ARG A 82 -17.74 0.72 11.38
C ARG A 82 -17.33 1.60 12.56
N GLU A 83 -17.12 1.02 13.74
CA GLU A 83 -16.64 1.75 14.92
C GLU A 83 -15.22 2.29 14.70
N ASP A 84 -14.32 1.46 14.17
CA ASP A 84 -12.95 1.83 13.84
C ASP A 84 -12.88 2.95 12.80
N GLU A 85 -13.72 2.89 11.76
CA GLU A 85 -13.81 3.93 10.74
C GLU A 85 -14.30 5.26 11.30
N GLN A 86 -15.32 5.24 12.17
CA GLN A 86 -15.81 6.42 12.86
C GLN A 86 -14.73 7.03 13.77
N TRP A 87 -14.00 6.17 14.49
CA TRP A 87 -12.88 6.60 15.32
C TRP A 87 -11.76 7.26 14.49
N ARG A 88 -11.38 6.65 13.36
CA ARG A 88 -10.37 7.19 12.43
C ARG A 88 -10.82 8.52 11.81
N ALA A 89 -12.08 8.62 11.38
CA ALA A 89 -12.64 9.85 10.83
C ALA A 89 -12.63 10.98 11.87
N GLY A 90 -12.94 10.69 13.14
CA GLY A 90 -12.84 11.63 14.24
C GLY A 90 -11.41 12.15 14.50
N GLN A 91 -10.40 11.28 14.39
CA GLN A 91 -8.99 11.65 14.54
C GLN A 91 -8.50 12.56 13.41
N LEU A 92 -8.90 12.29 12.16
CA LEU A 92 -8.57 13.13 10.99
C LEU A 92 -9.25 14.50 11.05
N GLY A 93 -10.49 14.56 11.57
CA GLY A 93 -11.18 15.83 11.82
C GLY A 93 -10.48 16.69 12.88
N ARG A 94 -9.84 16.07 13.88
CA ARG A 94 -9.11 16.77 14.94
C ARG A 94 -7.75 17.32 14.46
N THR A 95 -7.10 16.67 13.49
CA THR A 95 -5.83 17.13 12.91
C THR A 95 -6.00 18.23 11.85
N ARG A 96 -7.20 18.38 11.26
CA ARG A 96 -7.50 19.43 10.25
C ARG A 96 -7.95 20.78 10.82
N ARG A 97 -7.90 21.00 12.14
CA ARG A 97 -8.06 22.35 12.73
C ARG A 97 -6.71 22.96 13.15
N PRO A 98 -5.87 23.46 12.23
CA PRO A 98 -4.89 24.49 12.54
C PRO A 98 -5.47 25.88 12.18
N GLY A 99 -5.68 26.71 13.20
CA GLY A 99 -5.66 28.17 13.09
C GLY A 99 -6.84 28.87 12.41
N GLU A 100 -7.91 29.14 13.17
CA GLU A 100 -8.62 30.42 13.01
C GLU A 100 -8.22 31.28 14.22
N GLY A 101 -7.29 32.20 13.96
CA GLY A 101 -6.90 33.30 14.83
C GLY A 101 -7.01 34.59 14.07
#